data_AF-A0A7Y2NH24-F1
#
_entry.id   AF-A0A7Y2NH24-F1
#
_cell.length_a   1.000
_cell.length_b   1.000
_cell.length_c   1.000
_cell.angle_alpha   90.00
_cell.angle_beta   90.00
_cell.angle_gamma   90.00
#
_symmetry.space_group_name_H-M   'P 1'
#
loop_
_entity.id
_entity.type
_entity.pdbx_description
1 polymer ?
#
loop_
_entity_poly.entity_id
_entity_poly.type
_entity_poly.pdbx_seq_one_letter_code
_entity_poly.pdbx_strand_id
1 'polypeptide(L)'
;CISYLTIEHKGPVDEALRAGMGNRIYGCDDCLAVCPWNKFAVAATELRYAAREDLVAPELAELAMLDDAGFRARFSGSPIKRIGRDRFVRNVLYAIGNSNEAALRPVAARLVADPDPAVANAARWAIGRLAHL
;
A
#
# COMPACT_ATOMS: atom_id res chain seq x y z
N CYS A 1 -5.73 0.31 14.05
CA CYS A 1 -6.13 1.30 13.02
C CYS A 1 -5.25 1.12 11.78
N ILE A 2 -5.82 0.79 10.62
CA ILE A 2 -5.05 0.57 9.38
C ILE A 2 -4.41 1.87 8.88
N SER A 3 -5.09 3.01 9.04
CA SER A 3 -4.53 4.32 8.68
C SER A 3 -3.22 4.60 9.43
N TYR A 4 -3.15 4.33 10.74
CA TYR A 4 -1.91 4.42 11.51
C TYR A 4 -0.81 3.48 10.96
N LEU A 5 -1.16 2.21 10.69
CA LEU A 5 -0.19 1.21 10.20
C LEU A 5 0.41 1.61 8.84
N THR A 6 -0.39 2.20 7.97
CA THR A 6 0.04 2.58 6.62
C THR A 6 0.76 3.93 6.57
N ILE A 7 0.43 4.87 7.47
CA ILE A 7 0.94 6.25 7.43
C ILE A 7 2.06 6.51 8.45
N GLU A 8 1.85 6.12 9.72
CA GLU A 8 2.72 6.54 10.83
C GLU A 8 3.66 5.42 11.30
N HIS A 9 3.20 4.16 11.31
CA HIS A 9 4.00 3.03 11.77
C HIS A 9 5.27 2.84 10.95
N LYS A 10 6.41 2.83 11.62
CA LYS A 10 7.73 2.59 11.02
C LYS A 10 8.12 1.12 11.20
N GLY A 11 8.90 0.58 10.27
CA GLY A 11 9.38 -0.80 10.35
C GLY A 11 8.33 -1.86 9.96
N PRO A 12 8.57 -3.15 10.24
CA PRO A 12 7.62 -4.22 9.94
C PRO A 12 6.32 -4.07 10.75
N VAL A 13 5.17 -4.32 10.11
CA VAL A 13 3.89 -4.48 10.82
C VAL A 13 3.84 -5.87 11.45
N ASP A 14 3.25 -6.01 12.64
CA ASP A 14 3.01 -7.30 13.29
C ASP A 14 2.31 -8.27 12.33
N GLU A 15 2.83 -9.50 12.23
CA GLU A 15 2.32 -10.51 11.28
C GLU A 15 0.83 -10.80 11.45
N ALA A 16 0.34 -10.79 12.70
CA ALA A 16 -1.07 -11.03 13.02
C ALA A 16 -2.01 -9.97 12.42
N LEU A 17 -1.49 -8.78 12.11
CA LEU A 17 -2.27 -7.66 11.57
C LEU A 17 -2.22 -7.59 10.03
N ARG A 18 -1.21 -8.17 9.39
CA ARG A 18 -0.94 -8.00 7.93
C ARG A 18 -2.09 -8.48 7.05
N ALA A 19 -2.71 -9.61 7.39
CA ALA A 19 -3.85 -10.13 6.64
C ALA A 19 -5.06 -9.18 6.69
N GLY A 20 -5.31 -8.57 7.86
CA GLY A 20 -6.41 -7.62 8.06
C GLY A 20 -6.23 -6.28 7.35
N MET A 21 -5.03 -5.96 6.85
CA MET A 21 -4.80 -4.76 6.05
C MET A 21 -5.45 -4.84 4.66
N GLY A 22 -5.68 -6.05 4.13
CA GLY A 22 -6.22 -6.25 2.79
C GLY A 22 -5.36 -5.58 1.72
N ASN A 23 -5.99 -4.80 0.83
CA ASN A 23 -5.35 -4.05 -0.24
C ASN A 23 -5.04 -2.58 0.11
N ARG A 24 -5.15 -2.18 1.39
CA ARG A 24 -4.96 -0.78 1.81
C ARG A 24 -3.48 -0.43 1.88
N ILE A 25 -3.00 0.31 0.88
CA ILE A 25 -1.59 0.71 0.77
C ILE A 25 -1.30 2.09 1.38
N TYR A 26 -2.32 2.93 1.57
CA TYR A 26 -2.23 4.23 2.21
C TYR A 26 -3.59 4.65 2.79
N GLY A 27 -3.68 4.84 4.10
CA GLY A 27 -4.93 5.21 4.77
C GLY A 27 -5.93 4.06 4.88
N CYS A 28 -7.12 4.37 5.39
CA CYS A 28 -8.26 3.46 5.46
C CYS A 28 -9.53 4.28 5.72
N ASP A 29 -10.55 4.07 4.90
CA ASP A 29 -11.83 4.78 4.99
C ASP A 29 -12.97 3.87 5.46
N ASP A 30 -12.70 2.67 5.94
CA ASP A 30 -13.75 1.70 6.30
C ASP A 30 -14.69 2.23 7.37
N CYS A 31 -14.16 2.97 8.35
CA CYS A 31 -14.97 3.60 9.39
C CYS A 31 -15.88 4.70 8.84
N LEU A 32 -15.44 5.42 7.80
CA LEU A 32 -16.26 6.40 7.08
C LEU A 32 -17.28 5.71 6.18
N ALA A 33 -16.90 4.62 5.51
CA ALA A 33 -17.76 3.85 4.61
C ALA A 33 -18.97 3.24 5.33
N VAL A 34 -18.80 2.75 6.56
CA VAL A 34 -19.90 2.20 7.37
C VAL A 34 -20.69 3.25 8.15
N CYS A 35 -20.24 4.51 8.16
CA CYS A 35 -20.87 5.56 8.96
C CYS A 35 -22.25 5.93 8.40
N PRO A 36 -23.34 5.88 9.21
CA PRO A 36 -24.69 6.18 8.73
C PRO A 36 -24.87 7.64 8.31
N TRP A 37 -23.99 8.53 8.77
CA TRP A 37 -23.99 9.95 8.38
C TRP A 37 -23.29 10.20 7.04
N ASN A 38 -22.38 9.31 6.61
CA ASN A 38 -21.62 9.54 5.38
C ASN A 38 -22.48 9.43 4.12
N LYS A 39 -23.69 8.85 4.21
CA LYS A 39 -24.68 8.87 3.12
C LYS A 39 -25.17 10.27 2.75
N PHE A 40 -24.97 11.25 3.64
CA PHE A 40 -25.32 12.65 3.42
C PHE A 40 -24.11 13.48 2.92
N ALA A 41 -22.93 12.86 2.78
CA ALA A 41 -21.75 13.54 2.28
C ALA A 41 -21.92 13.88 0.79
N VAL A 42 -21.40 15.05 0.39
CA VAL A 42 -21.40 15.51 -1.00
C VAL A 42 -19.98 15.40 -1.52
N ALA A 43 -19.82 14.83 -2.72
CA ALA A 43 -18.53 14.76 -3.37
C ALA A 43 -17.98 16.18 -3.62
N ALA A 44 -16.69 16.38 -3.32
CA ALA A 44 -16.02 17.64 -3.56
C ALA A 44 -16.00 17.96 -5.06
N THR A 45 -16.27 19.22 -5.41
CA THR A 45 -16.32 19.69 -6.81
C THR A 45 -15.05 20.43 -7.23
N GLU A 46 -14.16 20.73 -6.29
CA GLU A 46 -12.92 21.44 -6.57
C GLU A 46 -11.94 20.52 -7.29
N LEU A 47 -11.49 20.95 -8.48
CA LEU A 47 -10.59 20.20 -9.36
C LEU A 47 -9.31 19.71 -8.65
N ARG A 48 -8.83 20.46 -7.64
CA ARG A 48 -7.65 20.12 -6.83
C ARG A 48 -7.79 18.82 -6.03
N TYR A 49 -9.02 18.34 -5.82
CA TYR A 49 -9.32 17.10 -5.10
C TYR A 49 -9.60 15.92 -6.03
N ALA A 50 -9.66 16.16 -7.36
CA ALA A 50 -9.78 15.07 -8.31
C ALA A 50 -8.53 14.19 -8.23
N ALA A 51 -8.73 12.88 -8.07
CA ALA A 51 -7.64 11.92 -8.21
C ALA A 51 -7.09 12.02 -9.63
N ARG A 52 -5.76 12.03 -9.76
CA ARG A 52 -5.14 11.88 -11.07
C ARG A 52 -5.46 10.49 -11.62
N GLU A 53 -5.76 10.39 -12.91
CA GLU A 53 -6.16 9.12 -13.55
C GLU A 53 -5.11 8.02 -13.34
N ASP A 54 -3.82 8.35 -13.34
CA ASP A 54 -2.71 7.43 -13.11
C ASP A 54 -2.56 6.95 -11.65
N LEU A 55 -3.41 7.45 -10.75
CA LEU A 55 -3.50 7.04 -9.35
C LEU A 55 -4.80 6.28 -9.05
N VAL A 56 -5.65 6.05 -10.05
CA VAL A 56 -6.84 5.21 -9.92
C VAL A 56 -6.43 3.74 -10.08
N ALA A 57 -6.41 3.00 -8.97
CA ALA A 57 -6.09 1.57 -8.92
C ALA A 57 -4.83 1.13 -9.72
N PRO A 58 -3.66 1.75 -9.48
CA PRO A 58 -2.43 1.35 -10.15
C PRO A 58 -2.04 -0.09 -9.82
N GLU A 59 -1.44 -0.76 -10.80
CA GLU A 59 -1.00 -2.16 -10.69
C GLU A 59 0.00 -2.34 -9.53
N LEU A 60 -0.28 -3.30 -8.64
CA LEU A 60 0.58 -3.58 -7.48
C LEU A 60 2.01 -3.92 -7.90
N ALA A 61 2.17 -4.57 -9.05
CA ALA A 61 3.47 -4.91 -9.63
C ALA A 61 4.31 -3.66 -9.95
N GLU A 62 3.71 -2.62 -10.51
CA GLU A 62 4.40 -1.37 -10.82
C GLU A 62 4.80 -0.62 -9.55
N LEU A 63 3.86 -0.52 -8.61
CA LEU A 63 4.07 0.20 -7.35
C LEU A 63 5.17 -0.41 -6.49
N ALA A 64 5.27 -1.74 -6.46
CA ALA A 64 6.31 -2.45 -5.73
C ALA A 64 7.72 -2.16 -6.28
N MET A 65 7.82 -1.85 -7.58
CA MET A 65 9.09 -1.65 -8.27
C MET A 65 9.59 -0.19 -8.25
N LEU A 66 8.89 0.72 -7.59
CA LEU A 66 9.34 2.11 -7.44
C LEU A 66 10.65 2.19 -6.62
N ASP A 67 11.65 2.83 -7.20
CA ASP A 67 12.80 3.35 -6.47
C ASP A 67 12.47 4.71 -5.82
N ASP A 68 13.40 5.30 -5.06
CA ASP A 68 13.14 6.57 -4.37
C ASP A 68 12.83 7.72 -5.36
N ALA A 69 13.54 7.76 -6.50
CA ALA A 69 13.34 8.78 -7.52
C ALA A 69 11.94 8.66 -8.17
N GLY A 70 11.57 7.45 -8.61
CA GLY A 70 10.28 7.13 -9.19
C GLY A 70 9.13 7.37 -8.20
N PHE A 71 9.30 6.98 -6.94
CA PHE A 71 8.33 7.26 -5.88
C PHE A 71 8.11 8.77 -5.69
N ARG A 72 9.19 9.55 -5.57
CA ARG A 72 9.11 11.01 -5.38
C ARG A 72 8.48 11.72 -6.57
N ALA A 73 8.79 11.28 -7.79
CA ALA A 73 8.20 11.81 -9.00
C ALA A 73 6.70 11.50 -9.07
N ARG A 74 6.32 10.23 -8.86
CA ARG A 74 4.93 9.76 -8.96
C ARG A 74 4.01 10.42 -7.93
N PHE A 75 4.46 10.56 -6.69
CA PHE A 75 3.64 11.10 -5.60
C PHE A 75 3.93 12.58 -5.30
N SER A 76 4.57 13.32 -6.20
CA SER A 76 4.78 14.76 -6.03
C SER A 76 3.45 15.50 -5.84
N GLY A 77 3.36 16.35 -4.82
CA GLY A 77 2.13 17.05 -4.45
C GLY A 77 1.07 16.20 -3.73
N SER A 78 1.30 14.90 -3.55
CA SER A 78 0.40 14.01 -2.81
C SER A 78 0.84 13.85 -1.34
N PRO A 79 -0.10 13.73 -0.38
CA PRO A 79 0.19 13.33 0.99
C PRO A 79 0.96 12.01 1.13
N ILE A 80 0.87 11.13 0.13
CA ILE A 80 1.63 9.86 0.09
C ILE A 80 3.13 10.11 0.13
N LYS A 81 3.63 11.21 -0.48
CA LYS A 81 5.06 11.53 -0.50
C LYS A 81 5.68 11.60 0.90
N ARG A 82 4.90 12.00 1.92
CA ARG A 82 5.37 12.09 3.32
C ARG A 82 5.84 10.75 3.87
N ILE A 83 5.26 9.63 3.44
CA ILE A 83 5.59 8.33 4.06
C ILE A 83 6.92 7.76 3.59
N GLY A 84 7.39 8.20 2.40
CA GLY A 84 8.61 7.70 1.75
C GLY A 84 8.41 6.36 1.05
N ARG A 85 9.35 6.03 0.15
CA ARG A 85 9.31 4.83 -0.70
C ARG A 85 9.18 3.55 0.13
N ASP A 86 9.98 3.39 1.18
CA ASP A 86 10.08 2.09 1.87
C ASP A 86 8.80 1.71 2.61
N ARG A 87 8.19 2.66 3.35
CA ARG A 87 6.89 2.43 3.97
C ARG A 87 5.80 2.15 2.95
N PHE A 88 5.83 2.86 1.81
CA PHE A 88 4.88 2.65 0.74
C PHE A 88 5.02 1.25 0.13
N VAL A 89 6.22 0.86 -0.31
CA VAL A 89 6.49 -0.46 -0.90
C VAL A 89 6.24 -1.59 0.10
N ARG A 90 6.57 -1.42 1.38
CA ARG A 90 6.18 -2.35 2.45
C ARG A 90 4.67 -2.58 2.48
N ASN A 91 3.85 -1.52 2.39
CA ASN A 91 2.40 -1.66 2.37
C ASN A 91 1.90 -2.34 1.09
N VAL A 92 2.51 -2.02 -0.07
CA VAL A 92 2.21 -2.69 -1.35
C VAL A 92 2.50 -4.19 -1.28
N LEU A 93 3.60 -4.60 -0.64
CA LEU A 93 3.93 -6.00 -0.43
C LEU A 93 2.91 -6.72 0.45
N TYR A 94 2.35 -6.05 1.47
CA TYR A 94 1.23 -6.62 2.22
C TYR A 94 -0.03 -6.78 1.36
N ALA A 95 -0.34 -5.82 0.50
CA ALA A 95 -1.43 -5.93 -0.47
C ALA A 95 -1.20 -7.08 -1.48
N ILE A 96 0.03 -7.25 -1.98
CA ILE A 96 0.43 -8.37 -2.85
C ILE A 96 0.19 -9.71 -2.13
N GLY A 97 0.64 -9.85 -0.88
CA GLY A 97 0.38 -11.09 -0.13
C GLY A 97 -1.11 -11.36 0.10
N ASN A 98 -1.94 -10.33 0.15
CA ASN A 98 -3.39 -10.44 0.35
C ASN A 98 -4.21 -10.58 -0.93
N SER A 99 -3.63 -10.44 -2.12
CA SER A 99 -4.38 -10.45 -3.38
C SER A 99 -4.83 -11.85 -3.84
N ASN A 100 -4.19 -12.90 -3.32
CA ASN A 100 -4.29 -14.26 -3.85
C ASN A 100 -3.84 -14.40 -5.32
N GLU A 101 -3.01 -13.48 -5.81
CA GLU A 101 -2.49 -13.52 -7.18
C GLU A 101 -1.08 -14.13 -7.22
N ALA A 102 -1.00 -15.44 -7.49
CA ALA A 102 0.27 -16.16 -7.58
C ALA A 102 1.28 -15.53 -8.57
N ALA A 103 0.77 -14.85 -9.60
CA ALA A 103 1.58 -14.13 -10.59
C ALA A 103 2.40 -12.97 -10.01
N LEU A 104 2.05 -12.44 -8.83
CA LEU A 104 2.80 -11.37 -8.15
C LEU A 104 3.93 -11.90 -7.26
N ARG A 105 4.02 -13.22 -7.07
CA ARG A 105 5.10 -13.83 -6.26
C ARG A 105 6.51 -13.51 -6.78
N PRO A 106 6.80 -13.53 -8.11
CA PRO A 106 8.09 -13.10 -8.63
C PRO A 106 8.40 -11.62 -8.37
N VAL A 107 7.38 -10.74 -8.35
CA VAL A 107 7.55 -9.32 -8.02
C VAL A 107 8.04 -9.17 -6.58
N ALA A 108 7.34 -9.82 -5.62
CA ALA A 108 7.75 -9.80 -4.22
C ALA A 108 9.14 -10.43 -4.03
N ALA A 109 9.49 -11.48 -4.78
CA ALA A 109 10.80 -12.12 -4.72
C ALA A 109 11.97 -11.18 -5.04
N ARG A 110 11.77 -10.15 -5.88
CA ARG A 110 12.82 -9.16 -6.19
C ARG A 110 13.21 -8.27 -5.00
N LEU A 111 12.37 -8.22 -3.96
CA LEU A 111 12.50 -7.30 -2.83
C LEU A 111 12.93 -8.00 -1.54
N VAL A 112 13.18 -9.31 -1.54
CA VAL A 112 13.61 -10.05 -0.32
C VAL A 112 14.98 -9.62 0.21
N ALA A 113 15.79 -8.98 -0.64
CA ALA A 113 17.10 -8.44 -0.32
C ALA A 113 17.14 -6.90 -0.41
N ASP A 114 15.98 -6.25 -0.34
CA ASP A 114 15.89 -4.79 -0.28
C ASP A 114 16.71 -4.25 0.92
N PRO A 115 17.44 -3.13 0.77
CA PRO A 115 18.24 -2.57 1.85
C PRO A 115 17.40 -2.13 3.06
N ASP A 116 16.12 -1.79 2.86
CA ASP A 116 15.22 -1.55 3.98
C ASP A 116 14.73 -2.89 4.57
N PRO A 117 14.97 -3.15 5.87
CA PRO A 117 14.61 -4.42 6.50
C PRO A 117 13.10 -4.65 6.57
N ALA A 118 12.27 -3.60 6.58
CA ALA A 118 10.82 -3.75 6.60
C ALA A 118 10.28 -4.15 5.22
N VAL A 119 10.83 -3.61 4.14
CA VAL A 119 10.53 -4.04 2.77
C VAL A 119 10.94 -5.50 2.57
N ALA A 120 12.17 -5.86 2.94
CA ALA A 120 12.66 -7.23 2.84
C ALA A 120 11.82 -8.24 3.66
N ASN A 121 11.38 -7.83 4.86
CA ASN A 121 10.48 -8.64 5.69
C ASN A 121 9.10 -8.81 5.05
N ALA A 122 8.48 -7.74 4.57
CA ALA A 122 7.18 -7.77 3.90
C ALA A 122 7.21 -8.64 2.63
N ALA A 123 8.30 -8.59 1.88
CA ALA A 123 8.51 -9.41 0.68
C ALA A 123 8.51 -10.90 1.00
N ARG A 124 9.29 -11.33 2.00
CA ARG A 124 9.30 -12.73 2.47
C ARG A 124 7.92 -13.20 2.91
N TRP A 125 7.21 -12.36 3.65
CA TRP A 125 5.84 -12.67 4.09
C TRP A 125 4.88 -12.83 2.90
N ALA A 126 4.91 -11.92 1.93
CA ALA A 126 4.06 -11.98 0.74
C ALA A 126 4.30 -13.26 -0.08
N ILE A 127 5.58 -13.63 -0.28
CA ILE A 127 5.96 -14.87 -0.97
C ILE A 127 5.43 -16.10 -0.25
N GLY A 128 5.58 -16.15 1.08
CA GLY A 128 5.08 -17.26 1.90
C GLY A 128 3.57 -17.40 1.76
N ARG A 129 2.85 -16.28 1.83
CA ARG A 129 1.39 -16.26 1.71
C ARG A 129 0.89 -16.71 0.33
N LEU A 130 1.57 -16.30 -0.74
CA LEU A 130 1.24 -16.69 -2.12
C LEU A 130 1.73 -18.10 -2.50
N ALA A 131 2.49 -18.79 -1.64
CA ALA A 131 2.93 -20.15 -1.88
C ALA A 131 1.87 -21.22 -1.48
N HIS A 132 0.81 -20.80 -0.79
CA HIS A 132 -0.27 -21.67 -0.31
C HIS A 132 -1.53 -21.64 -1.20
N LEU A 133 -1.37 -21.21 -2.46
CA LEU A 133 -2.39 -21.26 -3.51
C LEU A 133 -2.10 -22.44 -4.43
#